data_AF-A0A956ME13-F1
#
_entry.id   AF-A0A956ME13-F1
#
_cell.length_a   1.000
_cell.length_b   1.000
_cell.length_c   1.000
_cell.angle_alpha   90.00
_cell.angle_beta   90.00
_cell.angle_gamma   90.00
#
_symmetry.space_group_name_H-M   'P 1'
#
loop_
_entity.id
_entity.type
_entity.pdbx_description
1 polymer ?
#
loop_
_entity_poly.entity_id
_entity_poly.type
_entity_poly.pdbx_seq_one_letter_code
_entity_poly.pdbx_strand_id
1 'polypeptide(L)'
;MEFTIYSFGGYLALCALIWKICEKADGFFSPEFKFELGLWISKLEPPEKINTWPRHFAHWFDKVFGEKHWSWRCFYRSCLASLAGSVIVLILWMLVRPDEIRVLTSEPTGFVIQLLIFTVICNFIPDYFSLLETRFIIKQMERTQSVFRHALWLGVDFFITLMITIILPFLYLLFVVETPFWASPESITVWNYIKEVVTLSGYVFYNYSPIPYYSIIFFTSFFTSIWIWFYVLSGVVIRLFSGWRFLKTTVELDQKPVSYLGFTTILLLTVACTVVWSMPEGINEIRYEARVFDAGDAARMVRAKDFFDTRWNPTSKAFANKFALREEGKVVFDSTTGLTWQQSGSLDRLEFEKAQAYIDSLNKANFAGYSDWRLPTLEEAMTLMEPERKNDLYIDPVFDSRQLWIWTSDKTTASRPWIVDFNSGVCDYYGLDYGVYYVRAVR
;
A
#
# COMPACT_ATOMS: atom_id res chain seq x y z
N MET A 1 16.37 5.19 -6.85
CA MET A 1 17.09 4.12 -7.58
C MET A 1 17.14 2.84 -6.74
N GLU A 2 17.50 2.92 -5.45
CA GLU A 2 17.47 1.77 -4.54
C GLU A 2 16.06 1.19 -4.35
N PHE A 3 15.03 2.03 -4.17
CA PHE A 3 13.61 1.63 -4.08
C PHE A 3 13.14 0.73 -5.24
N THR A 4 13.54 1.07 -6.47
CA THR A 4 13.20 0.34 -7.69
C THR A 4 13.88 -1.03 -7.76
N ILE A 5 15.06 -1.18 -7.16
CA ILE A 5 15.83 -2.44 -7.14
C ILE A 5 15.25 -3.42 -6.12
N TYR A 6 14.87 -2.94 -4.92
CA TYR A 6 14.23 -3.77 -3.90
C TYR A 6 12.84 -4.27 -4.33
N SER A 7 11.98 -3.39 -4.84
CA SER A 7 10.65 -3.74 -5.35
C SER A 7 10.71 -4.75 -6.51
N PHE A 8 11.68 -4.62 -7.41
CA PHE A 8 11.86 -5.56 -8.52
C PHE A 8 12.35 -6.95 -8.06
N GLY A 9 13.34 -7.00 -7.16
CA GLY A 9 13.84 -8.28 -6.62
C GLY A 9 12.77 -9.07 -5.87
N GLY A 10 11.92 -8.37 -5.13
CA GLY A 10 10.78 -8.94 -4.44
C GLY A 10 9.69 -9.50 -5.35
N TYR A 11 9.35 -8.74 -6.40
CA TYR A 11 8.46 -9.20 -7.46
C TYR A 11 8.98 -10.50 -8.11
N LEU A 12 10.28 -10.56 -8.44
CA LEU A 12 10.89 -11.78 -9.00
C LEU A 12 10.79 -12.98 -8.05
N ALA A 13 10.97 -12.75 -6.74
CA ALA A 13 10.81 -13.80 -5.73
C ALA A 13 9.36 -14.32 -5.66
N LEU A 14 8.36 -13.43 -5.73
CA LEU A 14 6.95 -13.83 -5.80
C LEU A 14 6.65 -14.63 -7.08
N CYS A 15 7.13 -14.18 -8.24
CA CYS A 15 6.97 -14.92 -9.49
C CYS A 15 7.60 -16.31 -9.42
N ALA A 16 8.82 -16.42 -8.88
CA ALA A 16 9.51 -17.70 -8.68
C ALA A 16 8.73 -18.62 -7.73
N LEU A 17 8.16 -18.08 -6.65
CA LEU A 17 7.34 -18.84 -5.71
C LEU A 17 6.08 -19.40 -6.37
N ILE A 18 5.30 -18.55 -7.06
CA ILE A 18 4.09 -18.96 -7.79
C ILE A 18 4.43 -20.05 -8.81
N TRP A 19 5.49 -19.83 -9.60
CA TRP A 19 5.96 -20.81 -10.57
C TRP A 19 6.30 -22.14 -9.92
N LYS A 20 7.07 -22.13 -8.82
CA LYS A 20 7.50 -23.35 -8.15
C LYS A 20 6.34 -24.12 -7.52
N ILE A 21 5.35 -23.42 -6.98
CA ILE A 21 4.13 -24.03 -6.43
C ILE A 21 3.35 -24.72 -7.55
N CYS A 22 3.10 -24.03 -8.68
CA CYS A 22 2.36 -24.57 -9.80
C CYS A 22 3.09 -25.73 -10.49
N GLU A 23 4.41 -25.63 -10.66
CA GLU A 23 5.24 -26.71 -11.21
C GLU A 23 5.18 -27.97 -10.33
N LYS A 24 5.28 -27.81 -9.02
CA LYS A 24 5.21 -28.93 -8.08
C LYS A 24 3.79 -29.51 -8.02
N ALA A 25 2.77 -28.66 -8.15
CA ALA A 25 1.37 -29.05 -8.17
C ALA A 25 1.07 -30.01 -9.33
N ASP A 26 1.60 -29.76 -10.53
CA ASP A 26 1.45 -30.69 -11.65
C ASP A 26 1.98 -32.11 -11.34
N GLY A 27 2.97 -32.26 -10.46
CA GLY A 27 3.47 -33.57 -10.03
C GLY A 27 2.52 -34.34 -9.11
N PHE A 28 1.57 -33.67 -8.46
CA PHE A 28 0.63 -34.31 -7.52
C PHE A 28 -0.66 -34.82 -8.17
N PHE A 29 -1.02 -34.32 -9.36
CA PHE A 29 -2.27 -34.68 -10.02
C PHE A 29 -2.15 -35.94 -10.87
N SER A 30 -3.27 -36.68 -10.98
CA SER A 30 -3.33 -37.85 -11.85
C SER A 30 -3.27 -37.43 -13.33
N PRO A 31 -2.80 -38.31 -14.23
CA PRO A 31 -2.78 -38.03 -15.66
C PRO A 31 -4.17 -37.67 -16.23
N GLU A 32 -5.22 -38.33 -15.72
CA GLU A 32 -6.61 -38.12 -16.16
C GLU A 32 -7.07 -36.71 -15.82
N PHE A 33 -6.81 -36.24 -14.59
CA PHE A 33 -7.14 -34.89 -14.18
C PHE A 33 -6.40 -33.84 -15.01
N LYS A 34 -5.11 -34.06 -15.29
CA LYS A 34 -4.33 -33.13 -16.11
C LYS A 34 -4.86 -33.04 -17.54
N PHE A 35 -5.24 -34.18 -18.10
CA PHE A 35 -5.86 -34.23 -19.42
C PHE A 35 -7.20 -33.50 -19.46
N GLU A 36 -8.10 -33.74 -18.49
CA GLU A 36 -9.38 -33.04 -18.38
C GLU A 36 -9.19 -31.52 -18.20
N LEU A 37 -8.25 -31.11 -17.35
CA LEU A 37 -7.92 -29.71 -17.15
C LEU A 37 -7.34 -29.06 -18.41
N GLY A 38 -6.45 -29.75 -19.13
CA GLY A 38 -5.88 -29.29 -20.39
C GLY A 38 -6.94 -29.11 -21.49
N LEU A 39 -7.89 -30.03 -21.59
CA LEU A 39 -9.05 -29.91 -22.49
C LEU A 39 -9.92 -28.69 -22.15
N TRP A 40 -10.19 -28.49 -20.86
CA TRP A 40 -10.97 -27.34 -20.38
C TRP A 40 -10.29 -26.01 -20.73
N ILE A 41 -8.96 -25.91 -20.53
CA ILE A 41 -8.17 -24.70 -20.82
C ILE A 41 -8.11 -24.43 -22.34
N SER A 42 -7.92 -25.46 -23.15
CA SER A 42 -7.70 -25.35 -24.60
C SER A 42 -8.97 -25.10 -25.44
N LYS A 43 -10.15 -25.01 -24.81
CA LYS A 43 -11.46 -24.96 -25.49
C LYS A 43 -11.73 -26.19 -26.39
N LEU A 44 -11.04 -27.30 -26.18
CA LEU A 44 -11.23 -28.53 -26.94
C LEU A 44 -12.32 -29.44 -26.33
N GLU A 45 -12.88 -29.07 -25.19
CA GLU A 45 -14.06 -29.75 -24.63
C GLU A 45 -15.31 -29.57 -25.52
N PRO A 46 -16.15 -30.61 -25.64
CA PRO A 46 -17.49 -30.46 -26.21
C PRO A 46 -18.25 -29.32 -25.50
N PRO A 47 -19.08 -28.53 -26.20
CA PRO A 47 -19.81 -27.39 -25.62
C PRO A 47 -20.59 -27.72 -24.34
N GLU A 48 -21.05 -28.97 -24.22
CA GLU A 48 -21.80 -29.51 -23.09
C GLU A 48 -20.95 -29.77 -21.83
N LYS A 49 -19.62 -29.86 -21.96
CA LYS A 49 -18.67 -30.15 -20.87
C LYS A 49 -17.85 -28.94 -20.39
N ILE A 50 -17.93 -27.80 -21.08
CA ILE A 50 -17.13 -26.58 -20.82
C ILE A 50 -17.19 -26.06 -19.36
N ASN A 51 -18.22 -26.45 -18.61
CA ASN A 51 -18.52 -25.94 -17.26
C ASN A 51 -18.29 -26.96 -16.13
N THR A 52 -17.51 -28.03 -16.38
CA THR A 52 -17.07 -29.00 -15.36
C THR A 52 -15.99 -28.50 -14.42
N TRP A 53 -15.42 -27.32 -14.67
CA TRP A 53 -14.34 -26.75 -13.86
C TRP A 53 -14.59 -26.66 -12.36
N PRO A 54 -15.81 -26.42 -11.83
CA PRO A 54 -16.02 -26.41 -10.38
C PRO A 54 -15.67 -27.76 -9.76
N ARG A 55 -15.91 -28.86 -10.48
CA ARG A 55 -15.56 -30.22 -10.07
C ARG A 55 -14.04 -30.44 -10.10
N HIS A 56 -13.37 -29.95 -11.14
CA HIS A 56 -11.90 -30.02 -11.20
C HIS A 56 -11.27 -29.23 -10.05
N PHE A 57 -11.78 -28.02 -9.80
CA PHE A 57 -11.35 -27.19 -8.68
C PHE A 57 -11.66 -27.84 -7.33
N ALA A 58 -12.83 -28.45 -7.14
CA ALA A 58 -13.19 -29.18 -5.93
C ALA A 58 -12.18 -30.28 -5.62
N HIS A 59 -11.85 -31.10 -6.63
CA HIS A 59 -10.89 -32.19 -6.47
C HIS A 59 -9.50 -31.66 -6.08
N TRP A 60 -9.06 -30.59 -6.74
CA TRP A 60 -7.82 -29.91 -6.43
C TRP A 60 -7.80 -29.35 -5.00
N PHE A 61 -8.86 -28.65 -4.61
CA PHE A 61 -9.05 -28.03 -3.31
C PHE A 61 -9.03 -29.09 -2.18
N ASP A 62 -9.71 -30.22 -2.38
CA ASP A 62 -9.73 -31.32 -1.43
C ASP A 62 -8.39 -32.06 -1.32
N LYS A 63 -7.56 -32.12 -2.38
CA LYS A 63 -6.21 -32.65 -2.27
C LYS A 63 -5.32 -31.78 -1.38
N VAL A 64 -5.46 -30.46 -1.51
CA VAL A 64 -4.70 -29.48 -0.73
C VAL A 64 -5.13 -29.49 0.72
N PHE A 65 -6.41 -29.29 1.02
CA PHE A 65 -6.88 -29.13 2.40
C PHE A 65 -7.42 -30.42 3.05
N GLY A 66 -7.64 -31.47 2.27
CA GLY A 66 -8.25 -32.74 2.71
C GLY A 66 -9.78 -32.72 2.60
N GLU A 67 -10.40 -33.88 2.38
CA GLU A 67 -11.87 -33.96 2.13
C GLU A 67 -12.73 -33.66 3.37
N LYS A 68 -12.20 -33.90 4.58
CA LYS A 68 -12.92 -33.72 5.84
C LYS A 68 -12.57 -32.38 6.47
N HIS A 69 -13.47 -31.41 6.33
CA HIS A 69 -13.29 -30.06 6.87
C HIS A 69 -12.96 -30.07 8.37
N TRP A 70 -13.77 -30.73 9.19
CA TRP A 70 -13.62 -30.82 10.66
C TRP A 70 -12.49 -31.75 11.14
N SER A 71 -11.53 -32.09 10.28
CA SER A 71 -10.37 -32.90 10.67
C SER A 71 -9.20 -32.02 11.13
N TRP A 72 -8.45 -32.50 12.12
CA TRP A 72 -7.20 -31.85 12.55
C TRP A 72 -6.19 -31.66 11.41
N ARG A 73 -6.19 -32.57 10.43
CA ARG A 73 -5.35 -32.46 9.23
C ARG A 73 -5.75 -31.26 8.37
N CYS A 74 -7.05 -31.02 8.17
CA CYS A 74 -7.56 -29.88 7.42
C CYS A 74 -7.27 -28.57 8.13
N PHE A 75 -7.56 -28.50 9.43
CA PHE A 75 -7.27 -27.31 10.24
C PHE A 75 -5.79 -26.94 10.20
N TYR A 76 -4.89 -27.90 10.46
CA TYR A 76 -3.44 -27.66 10.41
C TYR A 76 -2.97 -27.14 9.03
N ARG A 77 -3.49 -27.74 7.93
CA ARG A 77 -3.14 -27.31 6.56
C ARG A 77 -3.68 -25.91 6.24
N SER A 78 -4.85 -25.56 6.77
CA SER A 78 -5.41 -24.20 6.68
C SER A 78 -4.48 -23.19 7.35
N CYS A 79 -4.10 -23.42 8.62
CA CYS A 79 -3.21 -22.52 9.35
C CYS A 79 -1.85 -22.37 8.65
N LEU A 80 -1.30 -23.45 8.09
CA LEU A 80 -0.06 -23.40 7.32
C LEU A 80 -0.20 -22.55 6.06
N ALA A 81 -1.33 -22.65 5.36
CA ALA A 81 -1.63 -21.83 4.19
C ALA A 81 -1.78 -20.35 4.56
N SER A 82 -2.52 -20.03 5.62
CA SER A 82 -2.68 -18.67 6.16
C SER A 82 -1.34 -18.07 6.59
N LEU A 83 -0.50 -18.84 7.27
CA LEU A 83 0.84 -18.41 7.67
C LEU A 83 1.71 -18.11 6.45
N ALA A 84 1.69 -18.98 5.44
CA ALA A 84 2.40 -18.75 4.19
C ALA A 84 1.91 -17.49 3.47
N GLY A 85 0.58 -17.28 3.37
CA GLY A 85 -0.01 -16.07 2.81
C GLY A 85 0.42 -14.82 3.57
N SER A 86 0.46 -14.87 4.90
CA SER A 86 0.90 -13.77 5.76
C SER A 86 2.36 -13.42 5.56
N VAL A 87 3.23 -14.42 5.45
CA VAL A 87 4.64 -14.21 5.14
C VAL A 87 4.80 -13.57 3.76
N ILE A 88 4.01 -14.00 2.76
CA ILE A 88 4.03 -13.39 1.42
C ILE A 88 3.59 -11.91 1.47
N VAL A 89 2.48 -11.60 2.12
CA VAL A 89 2.00 -10.20 2.25
C VAL A 89 3.01 -9.36 3.03
N LEU A 90 3.58 -9.90 4.11
CA LEU A 90 4.61 -9.21 4.88
C LEU A 90 5.86 -8.92 4.04
N ILE A 91 6.32 -9.90 3.26
CA ILE A 91 7.43 -9.70 2.32
C ILE A 91 7.06 -8.63 1.29
N LEU A 92 5.87 -8.70 0.68
CA LEU A 92 5.40 -7.68 -0.27
C LEU A 92 5.36 -6.28 0.35
N TRP A 93 4.90 -6.17 1.60
CA TRP A 93 4.90 -4.91 2.33
C TRP A 93 6.33 -4.40 2.57
N MET A 94 7.24 -5.25 3.06
CA MET A 94 8.65 -4.91 3.25
C MET A 94 9.34 -4.45 1.94
N LEU A 95 8.91 -5.00 0.81
CA LEU A 95 9.42 -4.65 -0.51
C LEU A 95 8.89 -3.31 -1.02
N VAL A 96 7.68 -2.91 -0.60
CA VAL A 96 7.04 -1.66 -0.99
C VAL A 96 7.39 -0.52 -0.03
N ARG A 97 7.66 -0.79 1.26
CA ARG A 97 7.94 0.22 2.30
C ARG A 97 9.08 -0.20 3.23
N PRO A 98 10.34 -0.21 2.75
CA PRO A 98 11.49 -0.67 3.54
C PRO A 98 11.78 0.20 4.78
N ASP A 99 11.40 1.49 4.75
CA ASP A 99 11.69 2.44 5.83
C ASP A 99 10.84 2.21 7.09
N GLU A 100 9.67 1.57 6.96
CA GLU A 100 8.76 1.26 8.07
C GLU A 100 9.24 0.08 8.95
N ILE A 101 10.26 -0.66 8.51
CA ILE A 101 10.78 -1.86 9.20
C ILE A 101 11.46 -1.51 10.54
N ARG A 102 12.07 -0.32 10.65
CA ARG A 102 12.82 0.09 11.86
C ARG A 102 11.91 0.29 13.07
N VAL A 103 10.64 0.63 12.85
CA VAL A 103 9.64 0.86 13.90
C VAL A 103 9.25 -0.44 14.60
N LEU A 104 9.16 -1.57 13.87
CA LEU A 104 8.80 -2.87 14.45
C LEU A 104 9.83 -3.41 15.46
N THR A 105 11.10 -3.04 15.31
CA THR A 105 12.18 -3.49 16.18
C THR A 105 12.35 -2.66 17.46
N SER A 106 11.71 -1.50 17.55
CA SER A 106 11.75 -0.63 18.73
C SER A 106 10.61 -0.86 19.73
N GLU A 107 9.62 -1.69 19.38
CA GLU A 107 8.43 -1.88 20.20
C GLU A 107 8.64 -2.85 21.39
N PRO A 108 7.93 -2.66 22.52
CA PRO A 108 8.05 -3.52 23.70
C PRO A 108 7.62 -4.97 23.44
N THR A 109 8.16 -5.92 24.22
CA THR A 109 7.85 -7.36 24.09
C THR A 109 6.34 -7.67 24.20
N GLY A 110 5.56 -6.85 24.91
CA GLY A 110 4.10 -6.98 25.01
C GLY A 110 3.38 -6.75 23.68
N PHE A 111 3.89 -5.84 22.84
CA PHE A 111 3.33 -5.57 21.51
C PHE A 111 3.49 -6.77 20.57
N VAL A 112 4.64 -7.44 20.62
CA VAL A 112 4.89 -8.65 19.81
C VAL A 112 3.93 -9.78 20.17
N ILE A 113 3.67 -10.00 21.46
CA ILE A 113 2.71 -11.01 21.92
C ILE A 113 1.29 -10.66 21.46
N GLN A 114 0.90 -9.39 21.52
CA GLN A 114 -0.38 -8.91 21.01
C GLN A 114 -0.51 -9.16 19.51
N LEU A 115 0.54 -8.87 18.73
CA LEU A 115 0.56 -9.11 17.28
C LEU A 115 0.41 -10.60 16.95
N LEU A 116 1.01 -11.50 17.74
CA LEU A 116 0.86 -12.95 17.58
C LEU A 116 -0.56 -13.43 17.90
N ILE A 117 -1.15 -12.99 19.02
CA ILE A 117 -2.54 -13.32 19.38
C ILE A 117 -3.52 -12.78 18.33
N PHE A 118 -3.29 -11.54 17.90
CA PHE A 118 -4.06 -10.90 16.83
C PHE A 118 -3.96 -11.70 15.52
N THR A 119 -2.76 -12.17 15.17
CA THR A 119 -2.56 -13.01 13.98
C THR A 119 -3.34 -14.33 14.10
N VAL A 120 -3.35 -15.00 15.25
CA VAL A 120 -4.13 -16.25 15.38
C VAL A 120 -5.64 -16.01 15.23
N ILE A 121 -6.17 -14.99 15.92
CA ILE A 121 -7.61 -14.74 15.96
C ILE A 121 -8.12 -14.13 14.65
N CYS A 122 -7.40 -13.17 14.09
CA CYS A 122 -7.83 -12.40 12.93
C CYS A 122 -7.34 -12.97 11.60
N ASN A 123 -6.61 -14.09 11.61
CA ASN A 123 -6.10 -14.72 10.37
C ASN A 123 -6.50 -16.19 10.28
N PHE A 124 -6.06 -17.03 11.22
CA PHE A 124 -6.23 -18.48 11.09
C PHE A 124 -7.70 -18.92 11.24
N ILE A 125 -8.43 -18.31 12.17
CA ILE A 125 -9.84 -18.63 12.39
C ILE A 125 -10.71 -18.16 11.20
N PRO A 126 -10.65 -16.88 10.77
CA PRO A 126 -11.34 -16.41 9.58
C PRO A 126 -11.08 -17.26 8.34
N ASP A 127 -9.81 -17.59 8.07
CA ASP A 127 -9.43 -18.39 6.91
C ASP A 127 -10.01 -19.80 6.97
N TYR A 128 -10.02 -20.42 8.15
CA TYR A 128 -10.63 -21.74 8.28
C TYR A 128 -12.14 -21.71 8.02
N PHE A 129 -12.84 -20.65 8.44
CA PHE A 129 -14.25 -20.46 8.09
C PHE A 129 -14.46 -20.12 6.60
N SER A 130 -13.58 -19.31 6.01
CA SER A 130 -13.61 -19.04 4.56
C SER A 130 -13.39 -20.32 3.75
N LEU A 131 -12.54 -21.25 4.19
CA LEU A 131 -12.44 -22.58 3.55
C LEU A 131 -13.75 -23.38 3.59
N LEU A 132 -14.54 -23.27 4.67
CA LEU A 132 -15.84 -23.94 4.75
C LEU A 132 -16.83 -23.33 3.75
N GLU A 133 -16.82 -22.01 3.69
CA GLU A 133 -17.62 -21.19 2.79
C GLU A 133 -17.30 -21.53 1.33
N THR A 134 -16.03 -21.48 0.92
CA THR A 134 -15.58 -21.82 -0.43
C THR A 134 -15.99 -23.25 -0.82
N ARG A 135 -15.92 -24.24 0.09
CA ARG A 135 -16.43 -25.61 -0.16
C ARG A 135 -17.92 -25.64 -0.44
N PHE A 136 -18.69 -24.89 0.34
CA PHE A 136 -20.13 -24.80 0.15
C PHE A 136 -20.45 -24.21 -1.22
N ILE A 137 -19.77 -23.12 -1.60
CA ILE A 137 -19.93 -22.46 -2.89
C ILE A 137 -19.61 -23.41 -4.05
N ILE A 138 -18.45 -24.07 -4.03
CA ILE A 138 -18.05 -25.03 -5.07
C ILE A 138 -19.11 -26.13 -5.22
N LYS A 139 -19.62 -26.67 -4.11
CA LYS A 139 -20.66 -27.70 -4.13
C LYS A 139 -21.98 -27.20 -4.75
N GLN A 140 -22.34 -25.92 -4.57
CA GLN A 140 -23.48 -25.34 -5.27
C GLN A 140 -23.19 -25.17 -6.77
N MET A 141 -21.97 -24.80 -7.11
CA MET A 141 -21.54 -24.62 -8.50
C MET A 141 -21.53 -25.94 -9.28
N GLU A 142 -21.20 -27.07 -8.65
CA GLU A 142 -21.29 -28.40 -9.26
C GLU A 142 -22.71 -28.80 -9.66
N ARG A 143 -23.74 -28.23 -9.03
CA ARG A 143 -25.16 -28.55 -9.29
C ARG A 143 -25.73 -27.83 -10.50
N THR A 144 -24.99 -26.91 -11.10
CA THR A 144 -25.46 -26.05 -12.20
C THR A 144 -24.41 -25.99 -13.30
N GLN A 145 -24.85 -26.08 -14.55
CA GLN A 145 -24.01 -25.87 -15.73
C GLN A 145 -24.04 -24.42 -16.23
N SER A 146 -24.79 -23.52 -15.58
CA SER A 146 -24.96 -22.13 -16.01
C SER A 146 -23.82 -21.23 -15.53
N VAL A 147 -23.05 -20.68 -16.46
CA VAL A 147 -21.96 -19.70 -16.20
C VAL A 147 -22.45 -18.50 -15.40
N PHE A 148 -23.66 -17.99 -15.68
CA PHE A 148 -24.23 -16.89 -14.92
C PHE A 148 -24.44 -17.23 -13.43
N ARG A 149 -24.85 -18.47 -13.12
CA ARG A 149 -25.03 -18.91 -11.73
C ARG A 149 -23.69 -19.13 -11.05
N HIS A 150 -22.68 -19.61 -11.79
CA HIS A 150 -21.30 -19.66 -11.30
C HIS A 150 -20.80 -18.26 -10.93
N ALA A 151 -21.01 -17.26 -11.78
CA ALA A 151 -20.63 -15.88 -11.49
C ALA A 151 -21.38 -15.32 -10.26
N LEU A 152 -22.67 -15.62 -10.11
CA LEU A 152 -23.44 -15.21 -8.93
C LEU A 152 -22.87 -15.83 -7.64
N TRP A 153 -22.55 -17.13 -7.68
CA TRP A 153 -21.95 -17.84 -6.54
C TRP A 153 -20.56 -17.32 -6.18
N LEU A 154 -19.73 -16.96 -7.17
CA LEU A 154 -18.46 -16.28 -6.93
C LEU A 154 -18.66 -14.87 -6.34
N GLY A 155 -19.70 -14.15 -6.74
CA GLY A 155 -20.06 -12.87 -6.11
C GLY A 155 -20.49 -13.03 -4.64
N VAL A 156 -21.21 -14.12 -4.33
CA VAL A 156 -21.56 -14.49 -2.95
C VAL A 156 -20.30 -14.84 -2.14
N ASP A 157 -19.38 -15.63 -2.72
CA ASP A 157 -18.09 -15.96 -2.10
C ASP A 157 -17.31 -14.70 -1.71
N PHE A 158 -17.14 -13.78 -2.66
CA PHE A 158 -16.50 -12.50 -2.41
C PHE A 158 -17.16 -11.71 -1.28
N PHE A 159 -18.50 -11.65 -1.26
CA PHE A 159 -19.24 -10.92 -0.24
C PHE A 159 -19.12 -11.56 1.15
N ILE A 160 -19.21 -12.88 1.25
CA ILE A 160 -19.08 -13.58 2.53
C ILE A 160 -17.66 -13.45 3.05
N THR A 161 -16.64 -13.65 2.19
CA THR A 161 -15.24 -13.45 2.57
C THR A 161 -15.01 -12.01 3.05
N LEU A 162 -15.55 -11.00 2.36
CA LEU A 162 -15.50 -9.60 2.80
C LEU A 162 -16.17 -9.38 4.17
N MET A 163 -17.28 -10.05 4.46
CA MET A 163 -17.91 -9.97 5.78
C MET A 163 -17.05 -10.64 6.86
N ILE A 164 -16.47 -11.80 6.56
CA ILE A 164 -15.55 -12.51 7.46
C ILE A 164 -14.34 -11.62 7.79
N THR A 165 -13.75 -10.96 6.79
CA THR A 165 -12.56 -10.10 6.96
C THR A 165 -12.84 -8.81 7.73
N ILE A 166 -14.08 -8.30 7.71
CA ILE A 166 -14.46 -7.09 8.45
C ILE A 166 -14.94 -7.42 9.87
N ILE A 167 -15.83 -8.40 10.01
CA ILE A 167 -16.55 -8.68 11.26
C ILE A 167 -15.63 -9.31 12.30
N LEU A 168 -14.80 -10.29 11.93
CA LEU A 168 -13.99 -11.02 12.92
C LEU A 168 -12.92 -10.13 13.58
N PRO A 169 -12.17 -9.29 12.84
CA PRO A 169 -11.28 -8.31 13.45
C PRO A 169 -12.00 -7.25 14.27
N PHE A 170 -13.19 -6.81 13.83
CA PHE A 170 -14.02 -5.87 14.59
C PHE A 170 -14.44 -6.45 15.95
N LEU A 171 -14.89 -7.71 15.99
CA LEU A 171 -15.24 -8.41 17.23
C LEU A 171 -14.05 -8.59 18.17
N TYR A 172 -12.86 -8.89 17.63
CA TYR A 172 -11.64 -8.94 18.42
C TYR A 172 -11.33 -7.57 19.05
N LEU A 173 -11.46 -6.49 18.27
CA LEU A 173 -11.16 -5.14 18.75
C LEU A 173 -12.11 -4.71 19.88
N LEU A 174 -13.40 -5.03 19.75
CA LEU A 174 -14.37 -4.83 20.83
C LEU A 174 -13.97 -5.56 22.11
N PHE A 175 -13.49 -6.81 22.00
CA PHE A 175 -13.03 -7.58 23.16
C PHE A 175 -11.80 -6.96 23.83
N VAL A 176 -10.84 -6.46 23.05
CA VAL A 176 -9.62 -5.82 23.60
C VAL A 176 -9.94 -4.50 24.31
N VAL A 177 -10.84 -3.69 23.75
CA VAL A 177 -11.21 -2.39 24.34
C VAL A 177 -11.95 -2.56 25.69
N GLU A 178 -12.75 -3.61 25.85
CA GLU A 178 -13.52 -3.87 27.07
C GLU A 178 -12.72 -4.59 28.18
N THR A 179 -11.49 -5.02 27.92
CA THR A 179 -10.71 -5.79 28.90
C THR A 179 -9.74 -4.89 29.70
N PRO A 180 -9.89 -4.78 31.04
CA PRO A 180 -9.13 -3.84 31.88
C PRO A 180 -7.61 -4.04 31.90
N PHE A 181 -7.13 -5.19 31.44
CA PHE A 181 -5.70 -5.55 31.42
C PHE A 181 -4.92 -4.81 30.32
N TRP A 182 -5.63 -4.20 29.36
CA TRP A 182 -5.04 -3.67 28.12
C TRP A 182 -5.32 -2.18 27.87
N ALA A 183 -5.93 -1.49 28.84
CA ALA A 183 -6.22 -0.05 28.77
C ALA A 183 -4.95 0.79 29.05
N SER A 184 -4.14 1.02 28.01
CA SER A 184 -3.19 2.14 28.01
C SER A 184 -3.93 3.44 27.63
N PRO A 185 -3.42 4.64 27.99
CA PRO A 185 -4.07 5.92 27.67
C PRO A 185 -4.19 6.23 26.16
N GLU A 186 -3.49 5.48 25.31
CA GLU A 186 -3.46 5.61 23.85
C GLU A 186 -4.24 4.47 23.16
N SER A 187 -5.26 3.91 23.81
CA SER A 187 -6.05 2.81 23.25
C SER A 187 -6.66 3.20 21.90
N ILE A 188 -6.31 2.46 20.84
CA ILE A 188 -6.89 2.56 19.50
C ILE A 188 -8.41 2.41 19.63
N THR A 189 -9.16 3.47 19.33
CA THR A 189 -10.62 3.41 19.39
C THR A 189 -11.16 2.61 18.20
N VAL A 190 -12.23 1.85 18.45
CA VAL A 190 -12.95 1.02 17.45
C VAL A 190 -13.28 1.81 16.17
N TRP A 191 -13.52 3.11 16.30
CA TRP A 191 -13.83 4.03 15.20
C TRP A 191 -12.65 4.32 14.28
N ASN A 192 -11.41 4.32 14.78
CA ASN A 192 -10.22 4.51 13.95
C ASN A 192 -9.98 3.28 13.07
N TYR A 193 -10.14 2.07 13.64
CA TYR A 193 -10.05 0.83 12.88
C TYR A 193 -11.15 0.71 11.80
N ILE A 194 -12.41 1.03 12.13
CA ILE A 194 -13.49 1.04 11.13
C ILE A 194 -13.19 2.06 10.04
N LYS A 195 -12.77 3.27 10.38
CA LYS A 195 -12.38 4.26 9.37
C LYS A 195 -11.26 3.70 8.50
N GLU A 196 -10.20 3.13 9.04
CA GLU A 196 -9.10 2.58 8.26
C GLU A 196 -9.54 1.42 7.34
N VAL A 197 -10.32 0.45 7.84
CA VAL A 197 -10.82 -0.69 7.04
C VAL A 197 -11.87 -0.26 6.00
N VAL A 198 -12.73 0.71 6.30
CA VAL A 198 -13.71 1.24 5.33
C VAL A 198 -13.04 2.14 4.29
N THR A 199 -11.99 2.89 4.68
CA THR A 199 -11.21 3.72 3.74
C THR A 199 -10.27 2.85 2.88
N LEU A 200 -10.06 1.59 3.25
CA LEU A 200 -9.33 0.55 2.51
C LEU A 200 -10.01 0.13 1.19
N SER A 201 -11.21 0.62 0.85
CA SER A 201 -11.78 0.48 -0.50
C SER A 201 -11.39 1.61 -1.46
N GLY A 202 -10.64 2.63 -1.02
CA GLY A 202 -10.23 3.76 -1.86
C GLY A 202 -8.79 4.26 -1.70
N TYR A 203 -8.07 3.87 -0.63
CA TYR A 203 -6.85 4.55 -0.20
C TYR A 203 -5.68 3.65 0.18
N VAL A 204 -5.67 2.38 -0.25
CA VAL A 204 -4.69 1.35 0.15
C VAL A 204 -3.23 1.70 -0.14
N PHE A 205 -2.95 2.71 -0.97
CA PHE A 205 -1.57 3.05 -1.37
C PHE A 205 -1.14 4.49 -1.13
N TYR A 206 -2.00 5.41 -0.66
CA TYR A 206 -1.72 6.83 -0.91
C TYR A 206 -1.44 7.74 0.30
N ASN A 207 -2.09 7.61 1.48
CA ASN A 207 -2.06 8.74 2.44
C ASN A 207 -1.87 8.43 3.94
N TYR A 208 -1.58 7.19 4.35
CA TYR A 208 -1.38 6.91 5.78
C TYR A 208 -0.03 6.26 6.05
N SER A 209 0.89 7.07 6.59
CA SER A 209 2.01 6.60 7.39
C SER A 209 1.66 6.76 8.86
N PRO A 210 1.86 5.74 9.72
CA PRO A 210 2.16 4.36 9.34
C PRO A 210 0.89 3.61 8.94
N ILE A 211 1.02 2.70 7.97
CA ILE A 211 -0.04 1.73 7.67
C ILE A 211 -0.33 0.93 8.96
N PRO A 212 -1.57 0.89 9.46
CA PRO A 212 -1.88 0.11 10.65
C PRO A 212 -1.49 -1.34 10.39
N TYR A 213 -0.63 -1.94 11.23
CA TYR A 213 -0.17 -3.34 11.10
C TYR A 213 -1.31 -4.35 10.89
N TYR A 214 -2.51 -3.98 11.33
CA TYR A 214 -3.75 -4.75 11.20
C TYR A 214 -4.30 -4.84 9.77
N SER A 215 -3.92 -3.94 8.86
CA SER A 215 -4.35 -3.94 7.45
C SER A 215 -3.72 -5.06 6.62
N ILE A 216 -2.49 -5.49 6.96
CA ILE A 216 -1.82 -6.64 6.33
C ILE A 216 -2.71 -7.90 6.45
N ILE A 217 -3.38 -8.05 7.59
CA ILE A 217 -4.21 -9.21 7.92
C ILE A 217 -5.55 -9.18 7.17
N PHE A 218 -6.04 -8.00 6.77
CA PHE A 218 -7.18 -7.92 5.85
C PHE A 218 -6.88 -8.67 4.54
N PHE A 219 -5.67 -8.51 4.00
CA PHE A 219 -5.27 -9.18 2.76
C PHE A 219 -5.04 -10.68 2.94
N THR A 220 -4.58 -11.13 4.11
CA THR A 220 -4.35 -12.56 4.36
C THR A 220 -5.64 -13.34 4.48
N SER A 221 -6.72 -12.73 4.98
CA SER A 221 -8.04 -13.37 5.05
C SER A 221 -8.68 -13.64 3.67
N PHE A 222 -8.19 -13.01 2.59
CA PHE A 222 -8.58 -13.37 1.22
C PHE A 222 -7.70 -14.49 0.64
N PHE A 223 -6.65 -14.92 1.34
CA PHE A 223 -5.72 -15.92 0.82
C PHE A 223 -6.38 -17.27 0.62
N THR A 224 -7.46 -17.60 1.33
CA THR A 224 -8.21 -18.84 1.16
C THR A 224 -9.16 -18.82 -0.05
N SER A 225 -9.75 -17.66 -0.37
CA SER A 225 -10.58 -17.48 -1.55
C SER A 225 -9.77 -17.15 -2.82
N ILE A 226 -8.58 -16.56 -2.76
CA ILE A 226 -7.84 -16.09 -3.94
C ILE A 226 -7.51 -17.22 -4.94
N TRP A 227 -7.46 -18.47 -4.47
CA TRP A 227 -7.16 -19.64 -5.27
C TRP A 227 -8.23 -19.91 -6.33
N ILE A 228 -9.52 -19.71 -6.00
CA ILE A 228 -10.61 -19.88 -6.97
C ILE A 228 -10.57 -18.78 -8.02
N TRP A 229 -10.27 -17.56 -7.61
CA TRP A 229 -10.17 -16.41 -8.50
C TRP A 229 -8.99 -16.53 -9.46
N PHE A 230 -7.81 -16.94 -8.98
CA PHE A 230 -6.67 -17.22 -9.86
C PHE A 230 -6.97 -18.36 -10.84
N TYR A 231 -7.59 -19.44 -10.37
CA TYR A 231 -7.96 -20.55 -11.24
C TYR A 231 -8.92 -20.09 -12.36
N VAL A 232 -9.98 -19.36 -12.01
CA VAL A 232 -11.00 -18.88 -12.95
C VAL A 232 -10.45 -17.83 -13.90
N LEU A 233 -9.77 -16.79 -13.40
CA LEU A 233 -9.23 -15.70 -14.20
C LEU A 233 -8.16 -16.22 -15.17
N SER A 234 -7.23 -17.04 -14.70
CA SER A 234 -6.21 -17.63 -15.56
C SER A 234 -6.83 -18.52 -16.63
N GLY A 235 -7.83 -19.33 -16.29
CA GLY A 235 -8.57 -20.13 -17.27
C GLY A 235 -9.29 -19.29 -18.34
N VAL A 236 -9.95 -18.19 -17.93
CA VAL A 236 -10.63 -17.27 -18.86
C VAL A 236 -9.63 -16.58 -19.79
N VAL A 237 -8.52 -16.09 -19.26
CA VAL A 237 -7.46 -15.44 -20.05
C VAL A 237 -6.88 -16.42 -21.07
N ILE A 238 -6.47 -17.62 -20.65
CA ILE A 238 -5.95 -18.62 -21.60
C ILE A 238 -6.98 -18.95 -22.68
N ARG A 239 -8.26 -19.07 -22.32
CA ARG A 239 -9.35 -19.27 -23.28
C ARG A 239 -9.47 -18.13 -24.28
N LEU A 240 -9.40 -16.87 -23.85
CA LEU A 240 -9.45 -15.72 -24.74
C LEU A 240 -8.28 -15.73 -25.75
N PHE A 241 -7.09 -16.14 -25.31
CA PHE A 241 -5.89 -16.15 -26.15
C PHE A 241 -5.59 -17.50 -26.84
N SER A 242 -6.33 -18.57 -26.57
CA SER A 242 -6.14 -19.92 -27.16
C SER A 242 -6.19 -19.96 -28.71
N GLY A 243 -6.73 -18.93 -29.35
CA GLY A 243 -6.71 -18.77 -30.81
C GLY A 243 -5.35 -18.34 -31.37
N TRP A 244 -4.46 -17.77 -30.55
CA TRP A 244 -3.16 -17.28 -30.97
C TRP A 244 -2.14 -18.41 -31.14
N ARG A 245 -1.40 -18.35 -32.25
CA ARG A 245 -0.45 -19.39 -32.69
C ARG A 245 0.61 -19.73 -31.63
N PHE A 246 0.99 -18.74 -30.81
CA PHE A 246 1.96 -18.87 -29.71
C PHE A 246 1.52 -19.86 -28.63
N LEU A 247 0.21 -19.93 -28.32
CA LEU A 247 -0.35 -20.87 -27.33
C LEU A 247 -0.72 -22.23 -27.91
N LYS A 248 -0.77 -22.36 -29.25
CA LYS A 248 -1.09 -23.62 -29.95
C LYS A 248 0.10 -24.56 -30.13
N THR A 249 1.32 -24.10 -29.84
CA THR A 249 2.55 -24.87 -30.09
C THR A 249 2.91 -25.89 -29.03
N THR A 250 2.12 -26.03 -27.96
CA THR A 250 2.54 -26.83 -26.80
C THR A 250 1.68 -28.06 -26.59
N VAL A 251 2.16 -29.17 -27.16
CA VAL A 251 1.91 -30.56 -26.71
C VAL A 251 2.15 -30.74 -25.19
N GLU A 252 2.78 -29.76 -24.54
CA GLU A 252 3.01 -29.70 -23.10
C GLU A 252 1.81 -29.20 -22.26
N LEU A 253 0.78 -28.58 -22.87
CA LEU A 253 -0.38 -28.07 -22.12
C LEU A 253 -1.12 -29.20 -21.38
N ASP A 254 -1.23 -30.35 -22.04
CA ASP A 254 -1.88 -31.55 -21.52
C ASP A 254 -1.05 -32.19 -20.38
N GLN A 255 0.26 -31.94 -20.36
CA GLN A 255 1.20 -32.54 -19.40
C GLN A 255 1.36 -31.69 -18.14
N LYS A 256 1.26 -30.37 -18.25
CA LYS A 256 1.50 -29.40 -17.16
C LYS A 256 0.45 -28.28 -17.08
N PRO A 257 -0.86 -28.59 -17.03
CA PRO A 257 -1.92 -27.59 -17.09
C PRO A 257 -1.91 -26.62 -15.91
N VAL A 258 -1.45 -27.03 -14.72
CA VAL A 258 -1.38 -26.15 -13.55
C VAL A 258 -0.24 -25.13 -13.69
N SER A 259 0.88 -25.52 -14.28
CA SER A 259 1.98 -24.60 -14.63
C SER A 259 1.52 -23.52 -15.59
N TYR A 260 0.64 -23.83 -16.54
CA TYR A 260 0.05 -22.82 -17.45
C TYR A 260 -0.87 -21.83 -16.73
N LEU A 261 -1.66 -22.31 -15.77
CA LEU A 261 -2.44 -21.41 -14.90
C LEU A 261 -1.51 -20.50 -14.10
N GLY A 262 -0.43 -21.04 -13.54
CA GLY A 262 0.59 -20.28 -12.80
C GLY A 262 1.28 -19.20 -13.65
N PHE A 263 1.70 -19.55 -14.86
CA PHE A 263 2.29 -18.60 -15.82
C PHE A 263 1.33 -17.45 -16.13
N THR A 264 0.06 -17.75 -16.35
CA THR A 264 -0.97 -16.74 -16.64
C THR A 264 -1.22 -15.85 -15.44
N THR A 265 -1.25 -16.41 -14.23
CA THR A 265 -1.33 -15.64 -12.98
C THR A 265 -0.14 -14.68 -12.85
N ILE A 266 1.07 -15.16 -13.14
CA ILE A 266 2.28 -14.31 -13.14
C ILE A 266 2.12 -13.17 -14.14
N LEU A 267 1.67 -13.43 -15.37
CA LEU A 267 1.45 -12.39 -16.39
C LEU A 267 0.43 -11.35 -15.93
N LEU A 268 -0.69 -11.77 -15.33
CA LEU A 268 -1.70 -10.87 -14.77
C LEU A 268 -1.12 -10.00 -13.65
N LEU A 269 -0.32 -10.59 -12.76
CA LEU A 269 0.41 -9.87 -11.72
C LEU A 269 1.40 -8.89 -12.33
N THR A 270 2.14 -9.28 -13.38
CA THR A 270 3.06 -8.38 -14.10
C THR A 270 2.32 -7.17 -14.62
N VAL A 271 1.18 -7.36 -15.31
CA VAL A 271 0.39 -6.26 -15.86
C VAL A 271 -0.15 -5.36 -14.75
N ALA A 272 -0.64 -5.93 -13.64
CA ALA A 272 -1.08 -5.14 -12.50
C ALA A 272 0.06 -4.33 -11.89
N CYS A 273 1.23 -4.96 -11.65
CA CYS A 273 2.42 -4.28 -11.14
C CYS A 273 2.93 -3.22 -12.09
N THR A 274 2.98 -3.46 -13.41
CA THR A 274 3.42 -2.45 -14.37
C THR A 274 2.44 -1.30 -14.44
N VAL A 275 1.13 -1.54 -14.35
CA VAL A 275 0.14 -0.46 -14.26
C VAL A 275 0.40 0.37 -13.00
N VAL A 276 0.56 -0.27 -11.83
CA VAL A 276 0.85 0.42 -10.56
C VAL A 276 2.19 1.18 -10.60
N TRP A 277 3.26 0.59 -11.15
CA TRP A 277 4.56 1.23 -11.29
C TRP A 277 4.62 2.29 -12.39
N SER A 278 3.72 2.20 -13.38
CA SER A 278 3.55 3.22 -14.43
C SER A 278 2.57 4.32 -14.02
N MET A 279 1.83 4.13 -12.91
CA MET A 279 1.19 5.26 -12.27
C MET A 279 2.33 6.18 -11.82
N PRO A 280 2.27 7.48 -12.15
CA PRO A 280 3.26 8.42 -11.65
C PRO A 280 3.38 8.23 -10.13
N GLU A 281 4.62 8.05 -9.64
CA GLU A 281 4.92 8.09 -8.20
C GLU A 281 4.11 9.22 -7.60
N GLY A 282 3.36 8.91 -6.54
CA GLY A 282 2.20 9.67 -6.15
C GLY A 282 2.39 11.16 -6.33
N ILE A 283 1.53 11.75 -7.18
CA ILE A 283 1.32 13.20 -7.26
C ILE A 283 1.13 13.79 -5.85
N ASN A 284 0.72 12.96 -4.87
CA ASN A 284 0.46 13.31 -3.47
C ASN A 284 1.57 12.93 -2.44
N GLU A 285 2.59 12.13 -2.77
CA GLU A 285 3.67 11.86 -1.80
C GLU A 285 4.69 13.00 -1.85
N ILE A 286 4.74 13.78 -0.77
CA ILE A 286 5.66 14.91 -0.65
C ILE A 286 7.04 14.37 -0.25
N ARG A 287 8.06 14.68 -1.04
CA ARG A 287 9.43 14.28 -0.75
C ARG A 287 9.96 14.92 0.55
N TYR A 288 10.51 14.10 1.45
CA TYR A 288 11.17 14.55 2.69
C TYR A 288 12.72 14.57 2.61
N GLU A 289 13.32 13.90 1.63
CA GLU A 289 14.78 13.89 1.44
C GLU A 289 15.28 15.05 0.58
N ALA A 290 16.42 15.62 0.98
CA ALA A 290 17.09 16.67 0.22
C ALA A 290 17.66 16.13 -1.10
N ARG A 291 17.53 16.91 -2.17
CA ARG A 291 17.95 16.55 -3.52
C ARG A 291 18.67 17.72 -4.21
N VAL A 292 19.51 17.35 -5.18
CA VAL A 292 20.14 18.27 -6.12
C VAL A 292 19.44 18.20 -7.48
N PHE A 293 18.94 19.32 -7.98
CA PHE A 293 18.22 19.39 -9.26
C PHE A 293 18.21 20.80 -9.86
N ASP A 294 17.98 20.94 -11.16
CA ASP A 294 18.00 22.24 -11.84
C ASP A 294 16.62 22.96 -11.81
N ALA A 295 16.57 24.18 -12.35
CA ALA A 295 15.32 24.93 -12.37
C ALA A 295 14.25 24.34 -13.31
N GLY A 296 14.66 23.59 -14.33
CA GLY A 296 13.74 22.87 -15.20
C GLY A 296 13.08 21.69 -14.46
N ASP A 297 13.85 20.97 -13.64
CA ASP A 297 13.32 19.95 -12.73
C ASP A 297 12.34 20.54 -11.72
N ALA A 298 12.69 21.68 -11.11
CA ALA A 298 11.83 22.37 -10.15
C ALA A 298 10.49 22.78 -10.79
N ALA A 299 10.54 23.40 -11.98
CA ALA A 299 9.35 23.79 -12.72
C ALA A 299 8.48 22.59 -13.13
N ARG A 300 9.10 21.46 -13.48
CA ARG A 300 8.37 20.20 -13.73
C ARG A 300 7.68 19.69 -12.47
N MET A 301 8.37 19.70 -11.33
CA MET A 301 7.82 19.28 -10.05
C MET A 301 6.59 20.14 -9.65
N VAL A 302 6.71 21.47 -9.73
CA VAL A 302 5.63 22.41 -9.40
C VAL A 302 4.38 22.14 -10.25
N ARG A 303 4.55 21.93 -11.56
CA ARG A 303 3.42 21.62 -12.46
C ARG A 303 2.85 20.22 -12.24
N ALA A 304 3.71 19.23 -12.04
CA ALA A 304 3.29 17.83 -11.86
C ALA A 304 2.49 17.62 -10.58
N LYS A 305 2.81 18.37 -9.51
CA LYS A 305 2.14 18.33 -8.21
C LYS A 305 1.07 19.40 -8.02
N ASP A 306 0.78 20.16 -9.07
CA ASP A 306 -0.15 21.29 -9.08
C ASP A 306 0.09 22.29 -7.93
N PHE A 307 1.35 22.51 -7.56
CA PHE A 307 1.69 23.53 -6.58
C PHE A 307 1.50 24.92 -7.17
N PHE A 308 1.03 25.86 -6.35
CA PHE A 308 0.91 27.24 -6.78
C PHE A 308 2.29 27.89 -6.86
N ASP A 309 2.55 28.53 -8.00
CA ASP A 309 3.73 29.38 -8.21
C ASP A 309 3.34 30.43 -9.25
N THR A 310 3.52 31.72 -8.93
CA THR A 310 3.06 32.82 -9.80
C THR A 310 3.75 32.82 -11.17
N ARG A 311 4.92 32.19 -11.30
CA ARG A 311 5.70 32.09 -12.54
C ARG A 311 5.45 30.78 -13.27
N TRP A 312 5.50 29.65 -12.57
CA TRP A 312 5.51 28.32 -13.20
C TRP A 312 4.16 27.62 -13.25
N ASN A 313 3.23 27.96 -12.36
CA ASN A 313 1.88 27.41 -12.31
C ASN A 313 0.86 28.39 -11.67
N PRO A 314 0.58 29.55 -12.31
CA PRO A 314 -0.26 30.61 -11.72
C PRO A 314 -1.75 30.26 -11.64
N THR A 315 -2.19 29.18 -12.27
CA THR A 315 -3.59 28.74 -12.32
C THR A 315 -3.94 27.64 -11.32
N SER A 316 -2.98 27.18 -10.51
CA SER A 316 -3.21 26.19 -9.45
C SER A 316 -4.24 26.69 -8.44
N LYS A 317 -5.02 25.75 -7.89
CA LYS A 317 -6.08 26.03 -6.89
C LYS A 317 -5.61 25.88 -5.44
N ALA A 318 -4.30 25.94 -5.20
CA ALA A 318 -3.66 25.62 -3.92
C ALA A 318 -3.66 24.13 -3.59
N PHE A 319 -2.66 23.73 -2.81
CA PHE A 319 -2.69 22.47 -2.10
C PHE A 319 -3.68 22.59 -0.93
N ALA A 320 -4.68 21.71 -0.84
CA ALA A 320 -5.77 21.82 0.12
C ALA A 320 -5.36 21.40 1.55
N ASN A 321 -4.51 22.21 2.18
CA ASN A 321 -4.02 21.99 3.54
C ASN A 321 -5.13 22.10 4.59
N LYS A 322 -4.93 21.44 5.73
CA LYS A 322 -5.81 21.49 6.90
C LYS A 322 -4.97 21.70 8.15
N PHE A 323 -4.70 22.97 8.42
CA PHE A 323 -3.85 23.43 9.52
C PHE A 323 -4.58 23.44 10.87
N ALA A 324 -3.87 23.03 11.92
CA ALA A 324 -4.30 23.15 13.30
C ALA A 324 -3.13 23.58 14.19
N LEU A 325 -3.34 24.61 15.01
CA LEU A 325 -2.38 25.03 16.02
C LEU A 325 -2.30 23.99 17.14
N ARG A 326 -1.07 23.71 17.60
CA ARG A 326 -0.79 22.84 18.76
C ARG A 326 0.29 23.45 19.64
N GLU A 327 0.53 22.84 20.80
CA GLU A 327 1.60 23.23 21.72
C GLU A 327 1.59 24.73 22.06
N GLU A 328 0.41 25.23 22.49
CA GLU A 328 0.19 26.65 22.82
C GLU A 328 0.47 27.61 21.65
N GLY A 329 0.29 27.13 20.41
CA GLY A 329 0.50 27.91 19.19
C GLY A 329 1.95 27.95 18.71
N LYS A 330 2.85 27.14 19.28
CA LYS A 330 4.26 27.05 18.85
C LYS A 330 4.42 26.31 17.52
N VAL A 331 3.48 25.42 17.19
CA VAL A 331 3.53 24.58 15.99
C VAL A 331 2.19 24.54 15.26
N VAL A 332 2.27 24.30 13.95
CA VAL A 332 1.13 24.08 13.06
C VAL A 332 1.20 22.65 12.55
N PHE A 333 0.22 21.84 12.88
CA PHE A 333 0.06 20.51 12.31
C PHE A 333 -0.81 20.59 11.06
N ASP A 334 -0.32 20.06 9.94
CA ASP A 334 -1.13 19.89 8.74
C ASP A 334 -1.59 18.45 8.58
N SER A 335 -2.90 18.24 8.70
CA SER A 335 -3.49 16.89 8.56
C SER A 335 -3.55 16.38 7.13
N THR A 336 -3.33 17.23 6.12
CA THR A 336 -3.28 16.80 4.71
C THR A 336 -1.93 16.16 4.38
N THR A 337 -0.82 16.75 4.84
CA THR A 337 0.54 16.24 4.58
C THR A 337 1.10 15.37 5.72
N GLY A 338 0.53 15.45 6.92
CA GLY A 338 1.06 14.81 8.12
C GLY A 338 2.25 15.55 8.74
N LEU A 339 2.69 16.67 8.15
CA LEU A 339 3.85 17.43 8.59
C LEU A 339 3.50 18.34 9.77
N THR A 340 4.47 18.52 10.68
CA THR A 340 4.37 19.54 11.73
C THR A 340 5.39 20.63 11.47
N TRP A 341 4.90 21.86 11.40
CA TRP A 341 5.68 23.04 11.10
C TRP A 341 5.87 23.91 12.33
N GLN A 342 7.02 24.57 12.42
CA GLN A 342 7.18 25.68 13.35
C GLN A 342 6.19 26.79 12.95
N GLN A 343 5.31 27.21 13.87
CA GLN A 343 4.30 28.25 13.60
C GLN A 343 4.96 29.59 13.31
N SER A 344 5.99 29.91 14.09
CA SER A 344 6.92 31.01 13.89
C SER A 344 8.28 30.43 13.47
N GLY A 345 8.94 31.00 12.47
CA GLY A 345 10.31 30.62 12.12
C GLY A 345 11.39 31.33 12.97
N SER A 346 12.61 31.36 12.45
CA SER A 346 13.70 32.15 13.03
C SER A 346 13.31 33.63 13.15
N LEU A 347 13.78 34.30 14.21
CA LEU A 347 13.54 35.74 14.42
C LEU A 347 14.35 36.59 13.45
N ASP A 348 15.58 36.16 13.17
CA ASP A 348 16.49 36.83 12.26
C ASP A 348 16.63 36.06 10.94
N ARG A 349 17.04 36.78 9.91
CA ARG A 349 17.49 36.19 8.64
C ARG A 349 18.89 35.62 8.85
N LEU A 350 19.09 34.38 8.42
CA LEU A 350 20.32 33.62 8.61
C LEU A 350 20.96 33.30 7.26
N GLU A 351 22.29 33.26 7.25
CA GLU A 351 23.05 32.59 6.19
C GLU A 351 22.69 31.10 6.16
N PHE A 352 22.78 30.45 5.00
CA PHE A 352 22.40 29.05 4.86
C PHE A 352 23.21 28.13 5.80
N GLU A 353 24.50 28.42 5.97
CA GLU A 353 25.41 27.69 6.85
C GLU A 353 24.99 27.78 8.32
N LYS A 354 24.31 28.87 8.71
CA LYS A 354 23.78 29.10 10.06
C LYS A 354 22.37 28.52 10.24
N ALA A 355 21.67 28.18 9.15
CA ALA A 355 20.35 27.59 9.20
C ALA A 355 20.35 26.23 9.90
N GLN A 356 21.36 25.40 9.64
CA GLN A 356 21.51 24.11 10.33
C GLN A 356 21.75 24.29 11.83
N ALA A 357 22.56 25.27 12.23
CA ALA A 357 22.78 25.57 13.65
C ALA A 357 21.49 25.99 14.38
N TYR A 358 20.59 26.69 13.68
CA TYR A 358 19.26 27.00 14.21
C TYR A 358 18.42 25.72 14.44
N ILE A 359 18.38 24.82 13.46
CA ILE A 359 17.72 23.52 13.60
C ILE A 359 18.29 22.72 14.77
N ASP A 360 19.62 22.62 14.87
CA ASP A 360 20.29 21.90 15.94
C ASP A 360 19.95 22.49 17.32
N SER A 361 19.78 23.81 17.40
CA SER A 361 19.37 24.49 18.63
C SER A 361 17.92 24.14 19.04
N LEU A 362 16.99 24.02 18.09
CA LEU A 362 15.61 23.58 18.35
C LEU A 362 15.60 22.15 18.88
N ASN A 363 16.39 21.28 18.24
CA ASN A 363 16.48 19.86 18.62
C ASN A 363 17.08 19.70 20.01
N LYS A 364 18.16 20.44 20.31
CA LYS A 364 18.78 20.44 21.64
C LYS A 364 17.85 20.97 22.72
N ALA A 365 16.98 21.92 22.39
CA ALA A 365 16.03 22.53 23.32
C ALA A 365 14.73 21.73 23.49
N ASN A 366 14.54 20.63 22.75
CA ASN A 366 13.26 19.92 22.65
C ASN A 366 12.10 20.89 22.36
N PHE A 367 12.27 21.76 21.36
CA PHE A 367 11.28 22.78 21.06
C PHE A 367 9.91 22.15 20.79
N ALA A 368 8.89 22.64 21.51
CA ALA A 368 7.53 22.10 21.51
C ALA A 368 7.43 20.60 21.81
N GLY A 369 8.38 20.05 22.58
CA GLY A 369 8.42 18.62 22.94
C GLY A 369 9.10 17.72 21.91
N TYR A 370 9.70 18.28 20.85
CA TYR A 370 10.28 17.51 19.74
C TYR A 370 11.76 17.82 19.52
N SER A 371 12.51 16.81 19.04
CA SER A 371 13.97 16.84 18.89
C SER A 371 14.46 16.43 17.49
N ASP A 372 13.56 16.34 16.53
CA ASP A 372 13.74 15.83 15.16
C ASP A 372 13.36 16.88 14.09
N TRP A 373 13.43 18.17 14.45
CA TRP A 373 13.28 19.28 13.53
C TRP A 373 14.36 19.25 12.45
N ARG A 374 13.97 19.67 11.24
CA ARG A 374 14.84 19.79 10.07
C ARG A 374 14.46 20.97 9.18
N LEU A 375 15.32 21.28 8.22
CA LEU A 375 14.95 22.15 7.10
C LEU A 375 13.97 21.41 6.17
N PRO A 376 12.94 22.10 5.66
CA PRO A 376 12.01 21.50 4.71
C PRO A 376 12.69 21.26 3.37
N THR A 377 12.24 20.27 2.62
CA THR A 377 12.52 20.22 1.18
C THR A 377 11.75 21.34 0.48
N LEU A 378 12.17 21.68 -0.75
CA LEU A 378 11.43 22.58 -1.63
C LEU A 378 10.01 22.08 -1.86
N GLU A 379 9.85 20.76 -1.99
CA GLU A 379 8.54 20.15 -2.23
C GLU A 379 7.60 20.34 -1.04
N GLU A 380 8.10 20.14 0.19
CA GLU A 380 7.36 20.40 1.42
C GLU A 380 7.05 21.89 1.59
N ALA A 381 8.02 22.76 1.35
CA ALA A 381 7.83 24.20 1.50
C ALA A 381 6.81 24.76 0.48
N MET A 382 6.76 24.20 -0.73
CA MET A 382 5.78 24.58 -1.75
C MET A 382 4.35 24.18 -1.40
N THR A 383 4.14 23.21 -0.49
CA THR A 383 2.77 22.86 -0.08
C THR A 383 2.13 23.96 0.77
N LEU A 384 2.93 24.81 1.42
CA LEU A 384 2.45 25.96 2.17
C LEU A 384 1.99 27.13 1.28
N MET A 385 2.29 27.09 -0.03
CA MET A 385 2.00 28.19 -0.95
C MET A 385 0.51 28.24 -1.30
N GLU A 386 -0.09 29.42 -1.12
CA GLU A 386 -1.50 29.69 -1.42
C GLU A 386 -1.62 30.59 -2.67
N PRO A 387 -2.64 30.43 -3.53
CA PRO A 387 -2.87 31.27 -4.70
C PRO A 387 -3.41 32.65 -4.33
N GLU A 388 -4.15 32.73 -3.23
CA GLU A 388 -4.67 33.99 -2.70
C GLU A 388 -3.66 34.61 -1.75
N ARG A 389 -3.33 35.88 -1.99
CA ARG A 389 -2.44 36.64 -1.11
C ARG A 389 -3.22 37.10 0.12
N LYS A 390 -2.95 36.48 1.27
CA LYS A 390 -3.58 36.75 2.57
C LYS A 390 -2.55 37.46 3.46
N ASN A 391 -2.92 38.60 4.06
CA ASN A 391 -2.01 39.43 4.86
C ASN A 391 -0.67 39.74 4.14
N ASP A 392 -0.77 40.13 2.86
CA ASP A 392 0.38 40.43 1.98
C ASP A 392 1.31 39.26 1.67
N LEU A 393 0.95 38.02 2.00
CA LEU A 393 1.73 36.82 1.70
C LEU A 393 0.88 35.73 1.02
N TYR A 394 1.53 34.88 0.22
CA TYR A 394 0.98 33.70 -0.41
C TYR A 394 1.10 32.47 0.51
N ILE A 395 0.66 32.60 1.76
CA ILE A 395 0.67 31.54 2.78
C ILE A 395 -0.54 31.72 3.71
N ASP A 396 -0.99 30.64 4.34
CA ASP A 396 -2.08 30.71 5.30
C ASP A 396 -1.74 31.60 6.53
N PRO A 397 -2.65 32.49 6.96
CA PRO A 397 -2.46 33.37 8.12
C PRO A 397 -2.24 32.68 9.47
N VAL A 398 -2.41 31.37 9.56
CA VAL A 398 -2.03 30.58 10.75
C VAL A 398 -0.53 30.68 11.06
N PHE A 399 0.31 30.96 10.05
CA PHE A 399 1.74 31.13 10.19
C PHE A 399 2.12 32.59 10.51
N ASP A 400 3.20 32.79 11.28
CA ASP A 400 3.78 34.11 11.53
C ASP A 400 4.25 34.75 10.21
N SER A 401 3.81 36.00 9.96
CA SER A 401 4.06 36.75 8.71
C SER A 401 5.47 37.34 8.60
N ARG A 402 6.33 37.18 9.59
CA ARG A 402 7.73 37.65 9.58
C ARG A 402 8.56 36.92 8.53
N GLN A 403 8.32 35.62 8.34
CA GLN A 403 9.08 34.80 7.41
C GLN A 403 8.57 34.97 5.98
N LEU A 404 8.99 36.06 5.34
CA LEU A 404 8.67 36.38 3.94
C LEU A 404 9.20 35.31 2.97
N TRP A 405 10.34 34.72 3.31
CA TRP A 405 11.01 33.69 2.54
C TRP A 405 11.77 32.75 3.47
N ILE A 406 11.82 31.47 3.09
CA ILE A 406 12.46 30.43 3.91
C ILE A 406 13.49 29.62 3.12
N TRP A 407 14.55 29.22 3.82
CA TRP A 407 15.49 28.22 3.32
C TRP A 407 14.86 26.84 3.19
N THR A 408 15.30 26.10 2.17
CA THR A 408 15.01 24.67 2.01
C THR A 408 16.32 23.87 2.04
N SER A 409 16.22 22.56 2.28
CA SER A 409 17.37 21.65 2.29
C SER A 409 17.89 21.30 0.89
N ASP A 410 17.08 21.54 -0.15
CA ASP A 410 17.42 21.22 -1.53
C ASP A 410 18.43 22.20 -2.13
N LYS A 411 19.18 21.73 -3.13
CA LYS A 411 20.17 22.55 -3.84
C LYS A 411 20.03 22.45 -5.35
N THR A 412 20.54 23.46 -6.04
CA THR A 412 20.74 23.39 -7.49
C THR A 412 21.95 22.55 -7.84
N THR A 413 22.09 22.18 -9.11
CA THR A 413 23.31 21.54 -9.65
C THR A 413 24.59 22.37 -9.45
N ALA A 414 24.45 23.68 -9.24
CA ALA A 414 25.53 24.59 -8.86
C ALA A 414 25.71 24.72 -7.33
N SER A 415 25.14 23.79 -6.55
CA SER A 415 25.17 23.74 -5.09
C SER A 415 24.55 24.95 -4.38
N ARG A 416 23.62 25.65 -5.04
CA ARG A 416 22.91 26.80 -4.46
C ARG A 416 21.64 26.34 -3.75
N PRO A 417 21.39 26.71 -2.49
CA PRO A 417 20.16 26.32 -1.82
C PRO A 417 18.92 26.89 -2.51
N TRP A 418 17.85 26.10 -2.51
CA TRP A 418 16.52 26.54 -2.92
C TRP A 418 15.83 27.31 -1.79
N ILE A 419 14.95 28.24 -2.15
CA ILE A 419 14.11 29.01 -1.25
C ILE A 419 12.66 29.03 -1.74
N VAL A 420 11.75 29.28 -0.81
CA VAL A 420 10.36 29.63 -1.11
C VAL A 420 10.11 31.06 -0.65
N ASP A 421 9.64 31.92 -1.56
CA ASP A 421 9.30 33.32 -1.33
C ASP A 421 7.77 33.47 -1.29
N PHE A 422 7.23 33.57 -0.08
CA PHE A 422 5.81 33.79 0.16
C PHE A 422 5.38 35.23 -0.13
N ASN A 423 6.30 36.19 -0.19
CA ASN A 423 5.96 37.57 -0.55
C ASN A 423 5.68 37.70 -2.05
N SER A 424 6.45 37.01 -2.89
CA SER A 424 6.28 37.04 -4.35
C SER A 424 5.51 35.83 -4.91
N GLY A 425 5.27 34.80 -4.08
CA GLY A 425 4.54 33.60 -4.45
C GLY A 425 5.31 32.70 -5.42
N VAL A 426 6.63 32.59 -5.25
CA VAL A 426 7.52 31.82 -6.12
C VAL A 426 8.48 30.94 -5.32
N CYS A 427 8.90 29.83 -5.92
CA CYS A 427 10.17 29.21 -5.56
C CYS A 427 11.30 29.73 -6.45
N ASP A 428 12.47 29.91 -5.85
CA ASP A 428 13.68 30.29 -6.56
C ASP A 428 14.90 29.69 -5.87
N TYR A 429 16.08 29.88 -6.43
CA TYR A 429 17.33 29.48 -5.78
C TYR A 429 18.18 30.71 -5.48
N TYR A 430 19.09 30.54 -4.52
CA TYR A 430 19.98 31.61 -4.06
C TYR A 430 20.56 32.47 -5.19
N GLY A 431 20.15 33.74 -5.24
CA GLY A 431 20.75 34.81 -6.01
C GLY A 431 21.81 35.55 -5.19
N LEU A 432 22.91 35.99 -5.82
CA LEU A 432 24.09 36.55 -5.15
C LEU A 432 23.82 37.84 -4.33
N ASP A 433 22.65 38.45 -4.47
CA ASP A 433 22.34 39.79 -3.92
C ASP A 433 21.74 39.78 -2.50
N TYR A 434 21.17 38.65 -2.05
CA TYR A 434 20.49 38.56 -0.75
C TYR A 434 21.01 37.35 0.02
N GLY A 435 22.07 37.54 0.80
CA GLY A 435 22.82 36.47 1.48
C GLY A 435 22.13 35.77 2.65
N VAL A 436 20.90 36.17 3.01
CA VAL A 436 20.26 35.76 4.27
C VAL A 436 18.74 35.61 4.15
N TYR A 437 18.20 34.47 4.61
CA TYR A 437 16.77 34.12 4.58
C TYR A 437 16.33 33.56 5.92
N TYR A 438 15.02 33.50 6.18
CA TYR A 438 14.53 32.92 7.43
C TYR A 438 14.56 31.39 7.38
N VAL A 439 14.40 30.78 8.55
CA VAL A 439 14.22 29.33 8.68
C VAL A 439 12.85 29.05 9.27
N ARG A 440 12.08 28.14 8.65
CA ARG A 440 10.89 27.55 9.26
C ARG A 440 11.12 26.05 9.31
N ALA A 441 11.24 25.52 10.51
CA ALA A 441 11.51 24.10 10.68
C ALA A 441 10.25 23.26 10.40
N VAL A 442 10.49 22.04 9.90
CA VAL A 442 9.46 21.01 9.71
C VAL A 442 9.92 19.71 10.37
N ARG A 443 8.97 18.85 10.69
CA ARG A 443 9.20 17.46 11.07
C ARG A 443 8.15 16.55 10.43
#